data_AF-A0A916T2X7-F1
#
_entry.id   AF-A0A916T2X7-F1
#
_cell.length_a   1.000
_cell.length_b   1.000
_cell.length_c   1.000
_cell.angle_alpha   90.00
_cell.angle_beta   90.00
_cell.angle_gamma   90.00
#
_symmetry.space_group_name_H-M   'P 1'
#
loop_
_entity.id
_entity.type
_entity.pdbx_description
1 polymer ?
#
loop_
_entity_poly.entity_id
_entity_poly.type
_entity_poly.pdbx_seq_one_letter_code
_entity_poly.pdbx_strand_id
1 'polypeptide(L)'
;MSRLLIVHHTPSPYCQAMFESVIAGATDPEISGVEVIRRAALSVSATDFLAADAYLLGSPANLGYISGALKHLSCDNPAITCSWRSAA
;
A
#
# COMPACT_ATOMS: atom_id res chain seq x y z
N MET A 1 -15.60 -9.26 -8.81
CA MET A 1 -15.49 -7.98 -8.11
C MET A 1 -14.00 -7.74 -7.92
N SER A 2 -13.47 -6.64 -8.46
CA SER A 2 -12.04 -6.39 -8.46
C SER A 2 -11.61 -5.86 -7.10
N ARG A 3 -10.50 -6.34 -6.55
CA ARG A 3 -10.05 -6.00 -5.20
C ARG A 3 -8.86 -5.05 -5.26
N LEU A 4 -9.05 -3.83 -4.77
CA LEU A 4 -8.02 -2.81 -4.64
C LEU A 4 -7.43 -2.84 -3.24
N LEU A 5 -6.15 -3.18 -3.13
CA LEU A 5 -5.40 -3.11 -1.88
C LEU A 5 -4.65 -1.77 -1.78
N ILE A 6 -5.03 -0.97 -0.80
CA ILE A 6 -4.36 0.27 -0.42
C ILE A 6 -3.45 -0.03 0.77
N VAL A 7 -2.14 0.06 0.55
CA VAL A 7 -1.14 -0.06 1.61
C VAL A 7 -0.56 1.31 1.91
N HIS A 8 -0.62 1.74 3.16
CA HIS A 8 -0.21 3.08 3.53
C HIS A 8 0.74 3.11 4.73
N HIS A 9 1.72 4.00 4.68
CA HIS A 9 2.46 4.47 5.84
C HIS A 9 2.13 5.94 6.07
N THR A 10 1.49 6.24 7.19
CA THR A 10 0.90 7.55 7.44
C THR A 10 1.39 8.13 8.77
N PRO A 11 2.68 8.52 8.87
CA PRO A 11 3.26 8.97 10.14
C PRO A 11 2.97 10.44 10.48
N SER A 12 2.31 11.20 9.59
CA SER A 12 2.08 12.63 9.76
C SER A 12 0.65 13.04 9.39
N PRO A 13 0.16 14.19 9.89
CA PRO A 13 -1.16 14.74 9.53
C PRO A 13 -1.31 15.01 8.03
N TYR A 14 -0.23 15.41 7.34
CA TYR A 14 -0.27 15.66 5.89
C TYR A 14 -0.44 14.36 5.10
N CYS A 15 0.27 13.30 5.52
CA CYS A 15 0.06 11.99 4.93
C CYS A 15 -1.37 11.48 5.20
N GLN A 16 -1.93 11.80 6.37
CA GLN A 16 -3.30 11.42 6.73
C GLN A 16 -4.32 12.10 5.83
N ALA A 17 -4.19 13.41 5.59
CA ALA A 17 -5.05 14.14 4.67
C ALA A 17 -4.99 13.58 3.23
N MET A 18 -3.79 13.22 2.77
CA MET A 18 -3.62 12.57 1.46
C MET A 18 -4.25 11.18 1.43
N PHE A 19 -4.08 10.38 2.49
CA PHE A 19 -4.70 9.07 2.61
C PHE A 19 -6.22 9.14 2.59
N GLU A 20 -6.82 10.08 3.33
CA GLU A 20 -8.27 10.29 3.35
C GLU A 20 -8.82 10.69 1.99
N SER A 21 -8.11 11.54 1.26
CA SER A 21 -8.47 11.93 -0.10
C SER A 21 -8.43 10.74 -1.07
N VAL A 22 -7.41 9.87 -0.93
CA VAL A 22 -7.31 8.62 -1.69
C VAL A 22 -8.46 7.67 -1.36
N ILE A 23 -8.83 7.54 -0.07
CA ILE A 23 -9.97 6.69 0.32
C ILE A 23 -11.26 7.24 -0.27
N ALA A 24 -11.51 8.54 -0.14
CA ALA A 24 -12.71 9.17 -0.69
C ALA A 24 -12.84 8.92 -2.20
N GLY A 25 -11.75 9.07 -2.96
CA GLY A 25 -11.74 8.79 -4.38
C GLY A 25 -11.85 7.30 -4.73
N ALA A 26 -11.24 6.40 -3.94
CA ALA A 26 -11.30 4.96 -4.18
C ALA A 26 -12.68 4.36 -3.86
N THR A 27 -13.42 4.95 -2.94
CA THR A 27 -14.78 4.53 -2.53
C THR A 27 -15.85 5.46 -3.08
N ASP A 28 -15.58 6.18 -4.17
CA ASP A 28 -16.55 7.06 -4.80
C ASP A 28 -17.79 6.26 -5.27
N PRO A 29 -19.03 6.73 -5.01
CA PRO A 29 -20.25 6.02 -5.43
C PRO A 29 -20.37 5.74 -6.92
N GLU A 30 -19.71 6.52 -7.79
CA GLU A 30 -19.68 6.29 -9.23
C GLU A 30 -18.77 5.10 -9.61
N ILE A 31 -17.87 4.68 -8.72
CA ILE A 31 -17.01 3.51 -8.90
C ILE A 31 -17.75 2.27 -8.43
N SER A 32 -18.18 1.45 -9.39
CA SER A 32 -18.84 0.16 -9.12
C SER A 32 -17.92 -1.03 -9.43
N GLY A 33 -18.19 -2.17 -8.79
CA GLY A 33 -17.45 -3.40 -9.06
C GLY A 33 -16.10 -3.52 -8.38
N VAL A 34 -15.72 -2.58 -7.51
CA VAL A 34 -14.43 -2.55 -6.79
C VAL A 34 -14.63 -2.70 -5.27
N GLU A 35 -13.92 -3.65 -4.66
CA GLU A 35 -13.78 -3.78 -3.22
C GLU A 35 -12.48 -3.11 -2.75
N VAL A 36 -12.57 -2.09 -1.89
CA VAL A 36 -11.40 -1.37 -1.38
C VAL A 36 -10.98 -1.91 -0.03
N ILE A 37 -9.75 -2.39 0.06
CA ILE A 37 -9.14 -2.90 1.28
C ILE A 37 -7.97 -2.04 1.68
N ARG A 38 -7.90 -1.69 2.95
CA ARG A 38 -6.88 -0.80 3.51
C ARG A 38 -6.04 -1.56 4.51
N ARG A 39 -4.71 -1.43 4.41
CA ARG A 39 -3.75 -2.02 5.35
C ARG A 39 -2.64 -1.04 5.66
N ALA A 40 -2.22 -1.01 6.93
CA ALA A 40 -1.01 -0.31 7.30
C ALA A 40 0.21 -1.08 6.77
N ALA A 41 1.26 -0.37 6.38
CA ALA A 41 2.45 -0.97 5.78
C ALA A 41 3.13 -2.03 6.68
N LEU A 42 2.97 -1.96 8.01
CA LEU A 42 3.56 -2.92 8.95
C LEU A 42 2.64 -4.10 9.30
N SER A 43 1.37 -4.10 8.86
CA SER A 43 0.40 -5.16 9.19
C SER A 43 -0.09 -5.96 7.98
N VAL A 44 0.26 -5.53 6.77
CA VAL A 44 -0.11 -6.24 5.55
C VAL A 44 0.76 -7.50 5.37
N SER A 45 0.15 -8.52 4.79
CA SER A 45 0.76 -9.82 4.57
C SER A 45 0.82 -10.17 3.08
N ALA A 46 1.59 -11.20 2.72
CA ALA A 46 1.67 -11.68 1.34
C ALA A 46 0.31 -12.10 0.76
N THR A 47 -0.58 -12.64 1.60
CA THR A 47 -1.92 -13.07 1.17
C THR A 47 -2.81 -11.89 0.82
N ASP A 48 -2.65 -10.73 1.47
CA ASP A 48 -3.38 -9.51 1.07
C ASP A 48 -3.01 -9.11 -0.36
N PHE A 49 -1.73 -9.23 -0.72
CA PHE A 49 -1.27 -8.93 -2.08
C PHE A 49 -1.80 -9.95 -3.08
N LEU A 50 -1.60 -11.25 -2.82
CA LEU A 50 -2.05 -12.31 -3.73
C LEU A 50 -3.57 -12.34 -3.94
N ALA A 51 -4.35 -11.80 -3.01
CA ALA A 51 -5.80 -11.70 -3.12
C ALA A 51 -6.30 -10.44 -3.84
N ALA A 52 -5.42 -9.48 -4.16
CA ALA A 52 -5.81 -8.22 -4.78
C ALA A 52 -5.45 -8.19 -6.27
N ASP A 53 -6.30 -7.51 -7.05
CA ASP A 53 -6.13 -7.31 -8.49
C ASP A 53 -5.34 -6.03 -8.79
N ALA A 54 -5.33 -5.08 -7.85
CA ALA A 54 -4.64 -3.80 -7.96
C ALA A 54 -4.07 -3.35 -6.62
N TYR A 55 -2.98 -2.58 -6.70
CA TYR A 55 -2.28 -2.03 -5.52
C TYR A 55 -2.16 -0.51 -5.60
N LEU A 56 -2.41 0.16 -4.49
CA LEU A 56 -2.09 1.58 -4.29
C LEU A 56 -1.18 1.70 -3.08
N LEU A 57 0.04 2.21 -3.29
CA LEU A 57 1.05 2.32 -2.25
C LEU A 57 1.23 3.78 -1.82
N GLY A 58 0.80 4.10 -0.61
CA GLY A 58 0.98 5.40 0.03
C GLY A 58 2.21 5.40 0.94
N SER A 59 3.18 6.26 0.66
CA SER A 59 4.33 6.47 1.54
C SER A 59 4.70 7.95 1.60
N PRO A 60 5.19 8.45 2.75
CA PRO A 60 5.88 9.73 2.77
C PRO A 60 7.16 9.65 1.94
N ALA A 61 7.62 10.81 1.48
CA ALA A 61 9.00 10.99 1.03
C ALA A 61 9.92 10.98 2.26
N ASN A 62 10.61 9.85 2.47
CA ASN A 62 11.54 9.66 3.58
C ASN A 62 12.96 9.72 3.03
N LEU A 63 13.65 10.84 3.26
CA LEU A 63 15.01 11.10 2.75
C LEU A 63 15.13 10.92 1.22
N GLY A 64 14.10 11.33 0.47
CA GLY A 64 14.06 11.21 -0.99
C GLY A 64 13.65 9.84 -1.52
N TYR A 65 13.18 8.93 -0.66
CA TYR A 65 12.73 7.58 -1.03
C TYR A 65 11.39 7.21 -0.37
N ILE A 66 10.88 6.02 -0.70
CA ILE A 66 9.81 5.39 0.09
C ILE A 66 10.28 5.16 1.54
N SER A 67 9.33 5.19 2.47
CA SER A 67 9.60 4.94 3.88
C SER A 67 10.08 3.52 4.15
N GLY A 68 10.88 3.35 5.20
CA GLY A 68 11.31 2.03 5.66
C GLY A 68 10.14 1.09 5.96
N ALA A 69 9.04 1.61 6.50
CA ALA A 69 7.82 0.84 6.74
C ALA A 69 7.20 0.29 5.45
N LEU A 70 7.14 1.08 4.37
CA LEU A 70 6.67 0.59 3.08
C LEU A 70 7.70 -0.34 2.41
N LYS A 71 9.00 -0.13 2.64
CA LYS A 71 10.03 -1.07 2.17
C LYS A 71 9.94 -2.43 2.86
N HIS A 72 9.52 -2.48 4.12
CA HIS A 72 9.34 -3.73 4.87
C HIS A 72 8.45 -4.74 4.11
N LEU A 73 7.44 -4.24 3.38
CA LEU A 73 6.62 -5.01 2.45
C LEU A 73 7.42 -5.88 1.49
N SER A 74 8.44 -5.28 0.86
CA SER A 74 9.26 -5.92 -0.17
C SER A 74 10.28 -6.91 0.39
N CYS A 75 10.51 -6.84 1.70
CA CYS A 75 11.52 -7.63 2.37
C CYS A 75 10.99 -9.01 2.76
N ASP A 76 9.69 -9.14 3.06
CA ASP A 76 9.11 -10.38 3.63
C ASP A 76 7.96 -10.95 2.78
N ASN A 77 7.66 -10.34 1.62
CA ASN A 77 6.58 -10.78 0.73
C ASN A 77 7.11 -11.46 -0.55
N PRO A 78 6.86 -12.76 -0.78
CA PRO A 78 7.30 -13.46 -1.98
C PRO A 78 6.65 -12.96 -3.27
N ALA A 79 5.51 -12.24 -3.19
CA ALA A 79 4.85 -11.64 -4.35
C ALA A 79 5.55 -10.35 -4.83
N ILE A 80 6.42 -9.74 -4.00
CA ILE A 80 7.18 -8.54 -4.33
C ILE A 80 8.67 -8.89 -4.20
N THR A 81 9.27 -9.37 -5.28
CA THR A 81 10.69 -9.72 -5.29
C THR A 81 11.56 -8.45 -5.20
N CYS A 82 12.18 -8.23 -4.04
CA CYS A 82 13.22 -7.20 -3.88
C CYS A 82 14.59 -7.78 -4.24
N SER A 83 15.14 -7.42 -5.40
CA SER A 83 16.44 -7.91 -5.88
C SER A 83 17.63 -7.53 -5.00
N TRP A 84 17.47 -6.56 -4.10
CA TRP A 84 18.54 -6.07 -3.21
C TRP A 84 18.88 -7.02 -2.05
N ARG A 85 18.04 -8.03 -1.75
CA ARG A 85 18.40 -9.08 -0.76
C ARG A 85 19.41 -10.10 -1.32
N SER A 86 19.57 -10.21 -2.63
CA SER A 86 20.54 -11.12 -3.26
C SER A 86 21.95 -10.51 -3.42
N ALA A 87 22.14 -9.27 -2.98
CA ALA A 87 23.40 -8.53 -3.10
C ALA A 87 24.16 -8.42 -1.76
N ALA A 88 23.86 -9.29 -0.78
CA ALA A 88 24.61 -9.45 0.46
C ALA A 88 25.20 -10.86 0.54
#